data_AF-A0A949LKE9-F1
#
_entry.id   AF-A0A949LKE9-F1
#
_cell.length_a   1.000
_cell.length_b   1.000
_cell.length_c   1.000
_cell.angle_alpha   90.00
_cell.angle_beta   90.00
_cell.angle_gamma   90.00
#
_symmetry.space_group_name_H-M   'P 1'
#
loop_
_entity.id
_entity.type
_entity.pdbx_description
1 polymer ?
#
loop_
_entity_poly.entity_id
_entity_poly.type
_entity_poly.pdbx_seq_one_letter_code
_entity_poly.pdbx_strand_id
1 'polypeptide(L)'
;MRLLSIEDRSFFSRWWWSLDRPLLVAMLTLALIGTGLVMSAGPAVATRIGYEASHFTVRHIAFVVPSVMLMLLSSMLMPKHIWRVATFVGAVAIGGV
;
A
#
# COMPACT_ATOMS: atom_id res chain seq x y z
N MET A 1 -10.35 21.16 16.28
CA MET A 1 -9.99 19.72 16.31
C MET A 1 -11.00 18.96 17.16
N ARG A 2 -12.10 18.49 16.56
CA ARG A 2 -13.07 17.61 17.25
C ARG A 2 -13.12 16.19 16.65
N LEU A 3 -12.39 15.93 15.57
CA LEU A 3 -12.40 14.65 14.84
C LEU A 3 -11.68 13.49 15.56
N LEU A 4 -11.14 13.73 16.75
CA LEU A 4 -10.39 12.76 17.56
C LEU A 4 -10.98 12.65 18.99
N SER A 5 -12.26 12.97 19.20
CA SER A 5 -12.88 12.68 20.50
C SER A 5 -13.18 11.18 20.60
N ILE A 6 -12.91 10.59 21.76
CA ILE A 6 -13.22 9.17 22.05
C ILE A 6 -14.75 8.91 21.95
N GLU A 7 -15.56 9.97 22.06
CA GLU A 7 -17.02 9.91 21.96
C GLU A 7 -17.51 9.83 20.49
N ASP A 8 -16.67 10.12 19.51
CA ASP A 8 -17.02 10.02 18.10
C ASP A 8 -17.07 8.56 17.64
N ARG A 9 -18.28 8.02 17.50
CA ARG A 9 -18.57 6.70 16.92
C ARG A 9 -18.33 6.64 15.39
N SER A 10 -17.51 7.52 14.83
CA SER A 10 -17.21 7.50 13.40
C SER A 10 -16.38 6.26 13.04
N PHE A 11 -16.60 5.72 11.85
CA PHE A 11 -15.88 4.55 11.34
C PHE A 11 -14.35 4.79 11.32
N PHE A 12 -13.94 6.00 10.95
CA PHE A 12 -12.53 6.40 10.89
C PHE A 12 -11.88 6.49 12.28
N SER A 13 -12.58 7.02 13.29
CA SER A 13 -12.07 7.08 14.67
C SER A 13 -11.83 5.69 15.25
N ARG A 14 -12.79 4.76 15.08
CA ARG A 14 -12.63 3.37 15.50
C ARG A 14 -11.46 2.67 14.80
N TRP A 15 -11.32 2.88 13.49
CA TRP A 15 -10.20 2.31 12.73
C TRP A 15 -8.84 2.82 13.23
N TRP A 16 -8.70 4.13 13.42
CA TRP A 16 -7.46 4.74 13.89
C TRP A 16 -7.05 4.29 15.30
N TRP A 17 -8.03 3.95 16.14
CA TRP A 17 -7.78 3.37 17.47
C TRP A 17 -7.57 1.86 17.46
N SER A 18 -8.10 1.13 16.46
CA SER A 18 -7.86 -0.32 16.31
C SER A 18 -6.50 -0.65 15.70
N LEU A 19 -5.84 0.32 15.08
CA LEU A 19 -4.61 0.13 14.33
C LEU A 19 -3.35 0.24 15.20
N ASP A 20 -2.43 -0.71 14.98
CA ASP A 20 -1.07 -0.64 15.52
C ASP A 20 -0.25 0.43 14.78
N ARG A 21 -0.25 1.65 15.31
CA ARG A 21 0.46 2.81 14.74
C ARG A 21 1.95 2.57 14.52
N PRO A 22 2.70 1.94 15.45
CA PRO A 22 4.12 1.66 15.21
C PRO A 22 4.34 0.76 14.00
N LEU A 23 3.48 -0.25 13.81
CA LEU A 23 3.55 -1.16 12.67
C LEU A 23 3.25 -0.43 11.36
N LEU A 24 2.21 0.40 11.33
CA LEU A 24 1.87 1.22 10.16
C LEU A 24 3.02 2.17 9.78
N VAL A 25 3.62 2.85 10.76
CA VAL A 25 4.78 3.72 10.52
C VAL A 25 5.97 2.92 10.02
N ALA A 26 6.24 1.74 10.58
CA ALA A 26 7.32 0.87 10.13
C ALA A 26 7.12 0.42 8.67
N MET A 27 5.91 0.01 8.29
CA MET A 27 5.60 -0.40 6.92
C MET A 27 5.72 0.76 5.91
N LEU A 28 5.21 1.94 6.26
CA LEU A 28 5.34 3.14 5.42
C LEU A 28 6.81 3.57 5.28
N THR A 29 7.57 3.53 6.38
CA THR A 29 9.01 3.84 6.36
C THR A 29 9.76 2.85 5.47
N LEU A 30 9.46 1.56 5.59
CA LEU A 30 10.06 0.52 4.75
C LEU A 30 9.72 0.73 3.27
N ALA A 31 8.47 1.06 2.94
CA ALA A 31 8.05 1.36 1.57
C ALA A 31 8.77 2.58 0.99
N LEU A 32 8.95 3.65 1.79
CA LEU A 32 9.69 4.85 1.39
C LEU A 32 11.17 4.55 1.14
N ILE A 33 11.82 3.82 2.05
CA ILE A 33 13.21 3.41 1.88
C ILE A 33 13.36 2.53 0.63
N GLY A 34 12.50 1.52 0.47
CA GLY A 34 12.51 0.65 -0.71
C GLY A 34 12.34 1.41 -2.02
N THR A 35 11.42 2.38 -2.05
CA THR A 35 11.23 3.28 -3.19
C THR A 35 12.50 4.06 -3.51
N GLY A 36 13.14 4.66 -2.49
CA GLY A 36 14.40 5.39 -2.66
C GLY A 36 15.54 4.51 -3.20
N LEU A 37 15.64 3.27 -2.71
CA LEU A 37 16.65 2.30 -3.19
C LEU A 37 16.45 1.96 -4.67
N VAL A 38 15.21 1.71 -5.09
CA VAL A 38 14.88 1.41 -6.50
C VAL A 38 15.18 2.60 -7.40
N MET A 39 14.84 3.81 -6.96
CA MET A 39 15.12 5.04 -7.72
C MET A 39 16.63 5.33 -7.82
N SER A 40 17.41 4.96 -6.81
CA SER A 40 18.87 5.10 -6.82
C SER A 40 19.55 4.08 -7.76
N ALA A 41 19.13 2.81 -7.71
CA ALA A 41 19.71 1.75 -8.53
C ALA A 41 19.23 1.77 -10.00
N GLY A 42 18.03 2.28 -10.27
CA GLY A 42 17.37 2.26 -11.59
C GLY A 42 18.15 2.91 -12.74
N PRO A 43 18.68 4.15 -12.60
CA PRO A 43 19.40 4.84 -13.67
C PRO A 43 20.65 4.09 -14.16
N ALA A 44 21.37 3.44 -13.24
CA ALA A 44 22.58 2.69 -13.56
C ALA A 44 22.30 1.44 -14.43
N VAL A 45 21.11 0.86 -14.30
CA VAL A 45 20.66 -0.28 -15.11
C VAL A 45 19.99 0.19 -16.41
N ALA A 46 19.20 1.27 -16.36
CA ALA A 46 18.49 1.82 -17.52
C ALA A 46 19.44 2.25 -18.64
N THR A 47 20.54 2.92 -18.28
CA THR A 47 21.59 3.35 -19.22
C THR A 47 22.29 2.18 -19.91
N ARG A 48 22.36 1.00 -19.27
CA ARG A 48 22.93 -0.22 -19.88
C ARG A 48 21.99 -0.92 -20.85
N ILE A 49 20.68 -0.75 -20.68
CA ILE A 49 19.65 -1.44 -21.49
C ILE A 49 19.09 -0.47 -22.58
N GLY A 50 19.53 0.79 -22.59
CA GLY A 50 19.10 1.80 -23.57
C GLY A 50 17.73 2.43 -23.27
N TYR A 51 17.23 2.29 -22.04
CA TYR A 51 15.99 2.92 -21.59
C TYR A 51 16.27 4.25 -20.88
N GLU A 52 15.27 5.14 -20.82
CA GLU A 52 15.36 6.36 -20.01
C GLU A 52 15.55 6.02 -18.52
N ALA A 53 16.39 6.80 -17.84
CA ALA A 53 16.70 6.64 -16.42
C ALA A 53 15.46 6.65 -15.50
N SER A 54 14.38 7.29 -15.94
CA SER A 54 13.10 7.42 -15.24
C SER A 54 12.19 6.18 -15.38
N HIS A 55 12.47 5.26 -16.31
CA HIS A 55 11.54 4.18 -16.67
C HIS A 55 11.21 3.27 -15.48
N PHE A 56 12.21 2.91 -14.67
CA PHE A 56 12.00 2.09 -13.47
C PHE A 56 11.29 2.85 -12.35
N THR A 57 11.60 4.13 -12.18
CA THR A 57 10.97 5.01 -11.21
C THR A 57 9.46 5.13 -11.44
N VAL A 58 9.06 5.44 -12.68
CA VAL A 58 7.65 5.64 -13.02
C VAL A 58 6.84 4.37 -12.76
N ARG A 59 7.36 3.22 -13.18
CA ARG A 59 6.70 1.93 -12.92
C ARG A 59 6.64 1.62 -11.43
N HIS A 60 7.73 1.85 -10.70
CA HIS A 60 7.76 1.56 -9.27
C HIS A 60 6.73 2.39 -8.51
N ILE A 61 6.63 3.69 -8.79
CA ILE A 61 5.59 4.56 -8.21
C ILE A 61 4.19 4.08 -8.61
N ALA A 62 3.99 3.70 -9.88
CA ALA A 62 2.72 3.18 -10.37
C ALA A 62 2.25 1.90 -9.65
N PHE A 63 3.16 1.10 -9.07
CA PHE A 63 2.81 -0.06 -8.25
C PHE A 63 2.73 0.25 -6.76
N VAL A 64 3.64 1.08 -6.23
CA VAL A 64 3.70 1.40 -4.79
C VAL A 64 2.46 2.18 -4.34
N VAL A 65 2.02 3.17 -5.12
CA VAL A 65 0.83 3.99 -4.79
C VAL A 65 -0.44 3.13 -4.60
N PRO A 66 -0.87 2.31 -5.57
CA PRO A 66 -2.04 1.46 -5.37
C PRO A 66 -1.82 0.40 -4.29
N SER A 67 -0.59 -0.11 -4.11
CA SER A 67 -0.29 -1.08 -3.04
C SER A 67 -0.50 -0.47 -1.65
N VAL A 68 -0.03 0.75 -1.41
CA VAL A 68 -0.23 1.46 -0.14
C VAL A 68 -1.72 1.78 0.06
N MET A 69 -2.43 2.18 -0.98
CA MET A 69 -3.88 2.37 -0.89
C MET A 69 -4.61 1.08 -0.54
N LEU A 70 -4.26 -0.06 -1.17
CA LEU A 70 -4.86 -1.36 -0.87
C LEU A 70 -4.55 -1.81 0.56
N MET A 71 -3.33 -1.60 1.05
CA MET A 71 -2.95 -1.87 2.43
C MET A 71 -3.84 -1.08 3.41
N LEU A 72 -4.04 0.23 3.17
CA LEU A 72 -4.87 1.06 4.02
C LEU A 72 -6.35 0.66 3.95
N LEU A 73 -6.89 0.40 2.76
CA LEU A 73 -8.29 0.00 2.56
C LEU A 73 -8.57 -1.37 3.17
N SER A 74 -7.68 -2.35 2.97
CA SER A 74 -7.82 -3.69 3.55
C SER A 74 -7.75 -3.67 5.07
N SER A 75 -6.94 -2.78 5.65
CA SER A 75 -6.91 -2.55 7.10
C SER A 75 -8.25 -2.04 7.66
N MET A 76 -9.06 -1.34 6.86
CA MET A 76 -10.39 -0.86 7.26
C MET A 76 -11.49 -1.93 7.12
N LEU A 77 -11.22 -3.07 6.50
CA LEU A 77 -12.26 -4.06 6.23
C LEU A 77 -12.70 -4.80 7.50
N MET A 78 -14.01 -5.03 7.64
CA MET A 78 -14.53 -5.91 8.68
C MET A 78 -14.19 -7.38 8.36
N PRO A 79 -14.00 -8.24 9.37
CA PRO A 79 -13.64 -9.66 9.19
C PRO A 79 -14.51 -10.41 8.18
N LYS A 80 -15.83 -10.16 8.18
CA LYS A 80 -16.78 -10.76 7.23
C LYS A 80 -16.55 -10.36 5.77
N HIS A 81 -16.06 -9.14 5.52
CA HIS A 81 -15.78 -8.66 4.18
C HIS A 81 -14.43 -9.16 3.67
N ILE A 82 -13.46 -9.41 4.57
CA ILE A 82 -12.15 -9.97 4.23
C ILE A 82 -12.32 -11.31 3.51
N TRP A 83 -13.17 -12.21 4.03
CA TRP A 83 -13.43 -13.51 3.39
C TRP A 83 -14.05 -13.39 1.98
N ARG A 84 -14.97 -12.42 1.79
CA ARG A 84 -15.59 -12.17 0.48
C ARG A 84 -14.58 -11.62 -0.54
N VAL A 85 -13.75 -10.67 -0.11
CA VAL A 85 -12.70 -10.11 -0.96
C VAL A 85 -11.63 -11.15 -1.26
N ALA A 86 -11.18 -11.92 -0.27
CA ALA A 86 -10.16 -12.95 -0.46
C ALA A 86 -10.62 -14.05 -1.42
N THR A 87 -11.85 -14.54 -1.28
CA THR A 87 -12.41 -15.55 -2.19
C THR A 87 -12.61 -15.01 -3.60
N PHE A 88 -13.10 -13.77 -3.75
CA PHE A 88 -13.25 -13.13 -5.06
C PHE A 88 -11.89 -12.91 -5.75
N VAL A 89 -10.93 -12.30 -5.05
CA VAL A 89 -9.58 -12.06 -5.59
C VAL A 89 -8.88 -13.38 -5.92
N GLY A 90 -9.00 -14.39 -5.05
CA GLY A 90 -8.46 -15.72 -5.32
C GLY A 90 -9.07 -16.38 -6.55
N ALA A 91 -10.40 -16.30 -6.72
CA ALA A 91 -11.08 -16.84 -7.90
C ALA A 91 -10.66 -16.13 -9.20
N VAL A 92 -10.55 -14.80 -9.17
CA VAL A 92 -10.07 -14.01 -10.32
C VAL A 92 -8.61 -14.34 -10.65
N ALA A 93 -7.75 -14.48 -9.63
CA ALA A 93 -6.36 -14.82 -9.83
C ALA A 93 -6.18 -16.22 -10.46
N ILE A 94 -6.99 -17.20 -10.07
CA ILE A 94 -6.96 -18.54 -10.67
C ILE A 94 -7.55 -18.54 -12.08
N GLY A 95 -8.66 -17.82 -12.31
CA GLY A 95 -9.31 -17.77 -13.62
C GLY A 95 -8.59 -16.92 -14.67
N GLY A 96 -7.67 -16.04 -14.24
CA GLY A 96 -6.87 -15.19 -15.13
C GLY A 96 -5.49 -15.76 -15.49
N VAL A 97 -5.12 -16.93 -14.96
CA VAL A 97 -3.90 -17.69 -15.30
C VAL A 97 -4.24 -18.74 -16.34
#